data_AF-A0AAU4EV12-F1
#
_entry.id   AF-A0AAU4EV12-F1
#
_cell.length_a   1.000
_cell.length_b   1.000
_cell.length_c   1.000
_cell.angle_alpha   90.00
_cell.angle_beta   90.00
_cell.angle_gamma   90.00
#
_symmetry.space_group_name_H-M   'P 1'
#
loop_
_entity.id
_entity.type
_entity.pdbx_description
1 polymer ?
#
loop_
_entity_poly.entity_id
_entity_poly.type
_entity_poly.pdbx_seq_one_letter_code
_entity_poly.pdbx_strand_id
1 'polypeptide(L)'
;MATLREAREPELNSGILPGNVRADDWIMLILAAGSVGLLGFTLLSPPARDVGLVLFYIDCGICAIFLGEFLWRWRKRKWAKKFLVRNWYELFAMIPVAHPFIAGHRFIGVVLLLIRIGRAADRAVGEQFTYRLVDKLSEPIVKAIKKPVTIAVLDEVVKVLETGNYPENLAKSLGANKDELRTIIAEKIAADPQLGKLKRLPFHDEIVRTVVDTSFRVLLEVLLDPRIDDFFSTVVRDNREQIRQAVQLGLNDLDAEDDEHSLPTRTQREAAHEYDTLHPKR
;
A
#
# COMPACT_ATOMS: atom_id res chain seq x y z
N MET A 1 -0.46 5.14 19.55
CA MET A 1 -0.99 3.88 20.14
C MET A 1 -2.50 3.93 20.15
N ALA A 2 -3.13 3.37 19.11
CA ALA A 2 -4.56 3.09 19.06
C ALA A 2 -4.69 1.64 18.59
N THR A 3 -5.28 0.82 19.44
CA THR A 3 -5.41 -0.63 19.31
C THR A 3 -6.39 -0.98 18.20
N LEU A 4 -5.87 -1.41 17.04
CA LEU A 4 -6.63 -2.07 15.97
C LEU A 4 -6.94 -3.52 16.38
N ARG A 5 -7.74 -3.69 17.43
CA ARG A 5 -8.22 -4.97 17.91
C ARG A 5 -9.72 -4.90 18.10
N GLU A 6 -10.47 -4.92 16.99
CA GLU A 6 -11.85 -5.45 16.91
C GLU A 6 -12.49 -5.17 15.53
N ALA A 7 -12.31 -6.11 14.61
CA ALA A 7 -13.33 -6.53 13.65
C ALA A 7 -12.86 -7.84 12.99
N ARG A 8 -12.54 -8.84 13.82
CA ARG A 8 -12.43 -10.22 13.36
C ARG A 8 -13.88 -10.66 13.15
N GLU A 9 -14.40 -10.50 11.94
CA GLU A 9 -15.71 -11.04 11.57
C GLU A 9 -15.74 -12.52 11.99
N PRO A 10 -16.86 -13.01 12.56
CA PRO A 10 -16.92 -14.38 13.03
C PRO A 10 -16.81 -15.31 11.82
N GLU A 11 -15.66 -15.97 11.71
CA GLU A 11 -15.49 -17.22 10.99
C GLU A 11 -16.41 -18.27 11.64
N LEU A 12 -17.70 -18.19 11.32
CA LEU A 12 -18.68 -19.21 11.64
C LEU A 12 -19.20 -19.75 10.31
N ASN A 13 -18.44 -20.74 9.83
CA ASN A 13 -18.99 -22.04 9.48
C ASN A 13 -20.38 -21.98 8.82
N SER A 14 -20.41 -21.63 7.55
CA SER A 14 -21.51 -22.00 6.67
C SER A 14 -20.98 -22.80 5.49
N GLY A 15 -20.52 -24.02 5.78
CA GLY A 15 -20.55 -25.12 4.81
C GLY A 15 -19.23 -25.51 4.14
N ILE A 16 -18.09 -25.41 4.82
CA ILE A 16 -16.89 -26.18 4.42
C ILE A 16 -16.67 -27.27 5.47
N LEU A 17 -17.30 -28.43 5.26
CA LEU A 17 -16.71 -29.68 5.73
C LEU A 17 -15.73 -30.14 4.63
N PRO A 18 -14.48 -30.47 4.97
CA PRO A 18 -13.60 -31.16 4.05
C PRO A 18 -14.11 -32.60 3.95
N GLY A 19 -14.82 -32.91 2.86
CA GLY A 19 -15.39 -34.24 2.61
C GLY A 19 -16.91 -34.31 2.64
N ASN A 20 -17.59 -33.54 1.78
CA ASN A 20 -18.75 -34.04 1.02
C ASN A 20 -19.06 -33.01 -0.08
N VAL A 21 -18.63 -33.27 -1.32
CA VAL A 21 -19.11 -32.48 -2.46
C VAL A 21 -20.60 -32.79 -2.56
N ARG A 22 -21.49 -31.89 -2.12
CA ARG A 22 -22.93 -32.14 -2.20
C ARG A 22 -23.26 -32.35 -3.68
N ALA A 23 -24.05 -33.37 -3.99
CA ALA A 23 -24.52 -33.63 -5.35
C ALA A 23 -25.10 -32.36 -6.00
N ASP A 24 -25.69 -31.49 -5.18
CA ASP A 24 -26.18 -30.15 -5.53
C ASP A 24 -25.13 -29.27 -6.25
N ASP A 25 -23.87 -29.28 -5.80
CA ASP A 25 -22.81 -28.45 -6.42
C ASP A 25 -22.36 -29.01 -7.77
N TRP A 26 -22.31 -30.34 -7.91
CA TRP A 26 -22.05 -31.01 -9.18
C TRP A 26 -23.19 -30.80 -10.18
N ILE A 27 -24.45 -30.89 -9.74
CA ILE A 27 -25.63 -30.60 -10.56
C ILE A 27 -25.57 -29.17 -11.08
N MET A 28 -25.24 -28.21 -10.22
CA MET A 28 -25.14 -26.80 -10.57
C MET A 28 -23.96 -26.49 -11.50
N LEU A 29 -22.84 -27.20 -11.35
CA LEU A 29 -21.70 -27.12 -12.25
C LEU A 29 -22.02 -27.71 -13.63
N ILE A 30 -22.71 -28.85 -13.68
CA ILE A 30 -23.18 -29.46 -14.94
C ILE A 30 -24.20 -28.53 -15.62
N LEU A 31 -25.13 -27.93 -14.87
CA LEU A 31 -26.04 -26.93 -15.40
C LEU A 31 -25.31 -25.71 -15.95
N ALA A 32 -24.25 -25.25 -15.28
CA ALA A 32 -23.45 -24.11 -15.72
C ALA A 32 -22.66 -24.44 -17.00
N ALA A 33 -22.03 -25.61 -17.06
CA ALA A 33 -21.36 -26.11 -18.26
C ALA A 33 -22.33 -26.27 -19.44
N GLY A 34 -23.52 -26.83 -19.18
CA GLY A 34 -24.60 -26.94 -20.15
C GLY A 34 -25.09 -25.58 -20.63
N SER A 35 -25.24 -24.60 -19.73
CA SER A 35 -25.64 -23.22 -20.06
C SER A 35 -24.61 -22.49 -20.93
N VAL A 36 -23.31 -22.67 -20.66
CA VAL A 36 -22.21 -22.12 -21.47
C VAL A 36 -22.15 -22.81 -22.83
N GLY A 37 -22.28 -24.13 -22.86
CA GLY A 37 -22.28 -24.91 -24.09
C GLY A 37 -23.45 -24.57 -25.01
N LEU A 38 -24.66 -24.44 -24.45
CA LEU A 38 -25.87 -24.03 -25.16
C LEU A 38 -25.69 -22.66 -25.81
N LEU A 39 -25.19 -21.69 -25.05
CA LEU A 39 -24.97 -20.33 -25.53
C LEU A 39 -23.86 -20.28 -26.59
N GLY A 40 -22.74 -20.96 -26.35
CA GLY A 40 -21.64 -21.08 -27.32
C GLY A 40 -22.12 -21.69 -28.64
N PHE A 41 -22.92 -22.76 -28.56
CA PHE A 41 -23.51 -23.40 -29.73
C PHE A 41 -24.42 -22.44 -30.52
N THR A 42 -25.31 -21.70 -29.84
CA THR A 42 -26.17 -20.71 -30.52
C THR A 42 -25.41 -19.55 -31.15
N LEU A 43 -24.24 -19.20 -30.59
CA LEU A 43 -23.39 -18.13 -31.12
C LEU A 43 -22.60 -18.58 -32.37
N LEU A 44 -22.13 -19.83 -32.38
CA LEU A 44 -21.38 -20.44 -33.48
C LEU A 44 -22.29 -20.89 -34.63
N SER A 45 -23.48 -21.42 -34.30
CA SER A 45 -24.43 -21.99 -35.26
C SER A 45 -25.84 -21.47 -34.99
N PRO A 46 -26.28 -20.39 -35.68
CA PRO A 46 -27.63 -19.84 -35.52
C PRO A 46 -28.70 -20.88 -35.91
N PRO A 47 -29.51 -21.39 -34.96
CA PRO A 47 -30.47 -22.45 -35.23
C PRO A 47 -31.70 -21.94 -36.00
N ALA A 48 -32.38 -22.84 -36.70
CA ALA A 48 -33.68 -22.56 -37.32
C ALA A 48 -34.72 -22.12 -36.26
N ARG A 49 -35.72 -21.32 -36.67
CA ARG A 49 -36.67 -20.64 -35.76
C ARG A 49 -37.34 -21.58 -34.75
N ASP A 50 -37.71 -22.78 -35.18
CA ASP A 50 -38.40 -23.76 -34.32
C ASP A 50 -37.47 -24.36 -33.24
N VAL A 51 -36.21 -24.59 -33.61
CA VAL A 51 -35.16 -25.06 -32.68
C VAL A 51 -34.76 -23.94 -31.72
N GLY A 52 -34.76 -22.69 -32.18
CA GLY A 52 -34.45 -21.52 -31.36
C GLY A 52 -35.41 -21.33 -30.18
N LEU A 53 -36.71 -21.59 -30.36
CA LEU A 53 -37.70 -21.50 -29.29
C LEU A 53 -37.49 -22.59 -28.22
N VAL A 54 -37.18 -23.81 -28.63
CA VAL A 54 -36.86 -24.91 -27.69
C VAL A 54 -35.64 -24.57 -26.85
N LEU A 55 -34.57 -24.08 -27.49
CA LEU A 55 -33.35 -23.64 -26.81
C LEU A 55 -33.63 -22.47 -25.85
N PHE A 56 -34.52 -21.54 -26.22
CA PHE A 56 -34.94 -20.45 -25.35
C PHE A 56 -35.64 -20.94 -24.07
N TYR A 57 -36.58 -21.89 -24.19
CA TYR A 57 -37.26 -22.46 -23.01
C TYR A 57 -36.29 -23.21 -22.09
N ILE A 58 -35.32 -23.94 -22.67
CA ILE A 58 -34.27 -24.62 -21.90
C ILE A 58 -33.38 -23.60 -21.18
N ASP A 59 -32.93 -22.55 -21.87
CA ASP A 59 -32.11 -21.49 -21.26
C ASP A 59 -32.87 -20.75 -20.15
N CYS A 60 -34.15 -20.47 -20.36
CA CYS A 60 -35.02 -19.88 -19.32
C CYS A 60 -35.16 -20.79 -18.10
N GLY A 61 -35.32 -22.11 -18.31
CA GLY A 61 -35.39 -23.08 -17.23
C GLY A 61 -34.10 -23.12 -16.40
N ILE A 62 -32.94 -23.14 -17.06
CA ILE A 62 -31.63 -23.10 -16.40
C ILE A 62 -31.44 -21.78 -15.64
N CYS A 63 -31.79 -20.64 -16.25
CA CYS A 63 -31.73 -19.33 -15.60
C CYS A 63 -32.65 -19.24 -14.38
N ALA A 64 -33.85 -19.81 -14.44
CA ALA A 64 -34.80 -19.84 -13.31
C ALA A 64 -34.26 -20.65 -12.13
N ILE A 65 -33.61 -21.80 -12.39
CA ILE A 65 -32.95 -22.60 -11.35
C ILE A 65 -31.81 -21.79 -10.69
N PHE A 66 -30.99 -21.09 -11.48
CA PHE A 66 -29.94 -20.23 -10.95
C PHE A 66 -30.47 -19.05 -10.14
N LEU A 67 -31.54 -18.42 -10.60
CA LEU A 67 -32.20 -17.33 -9.88
C LEU A 67 -32.77 -17.82 -8.54
N GLY A 68 -33.42 -18.98 -8.51
CA GLY A 68 -33.97 -19.57 -7.30
C GLY A 68 -32.89 -19.86 -6.26
N GLU A 69 -31.76 -20.42 -6.67
CA GLU A 69 -30.62 -20.67 -5.78
C GLU A 69 -30.00 -19.38 -5.24
N PHE A 70 -29.86 -18.35 -6.09
CA PHE A 70 -29.33 -17.05 -5.69
C PHE A 70 -30.25 -16.34 -4.69
N LEU A 71 -31.56 -16.32 -4.95
CA LEU A 71 -32.55 -15.75 -4.03
C LEU A 71 -32.55 -16.48 -2.69
N TRP A 72 -32.39 -17.81 -2.70
CA TRP A 72 -32.25 -18.61 -1.48
C TRP A 72 -30.99 -18.25 -0.69
N ARG A 73 -29.83 -18.12 -1.37
CA ARG A 73 -28.57 -17.68 -0.75
C ARG A 73 -28.66 -16.25 -0.21
N TRP A 74 -29.31 -15.34 -0.95
CA TRP A 74 -29.49 -13.96 -0.55
C TRP A 74 -30.42 -13.83 0.67
N ARG A 75 -31.50 -14.63 0.70
CA ARG A 75 -32.40 -14.74 1.86
C ARG A 75 -31.67 -15.25 3.10
N LYS A 76 -30.85 -16.31 2.97
CA LYS A 76 -30.04 -16.83 4.09
C LYS A 76 -29.08 -15.79 4.68
N ARG A 77 -28.58 -14.86 3.87
CA ARG A 77 -27.70 -13.76 4.29
C ARG A 77 -28.46 -12.48 4.68
N LYS A 78 -29.72 -12.61 5.09
CA LYS A 78 -30.58 -11.50 5.56
C LYS A 78 -30.65 -10.32 4.59
N TRP A 79 -30.64 -10.59 3.28
CA TRP A 79 -30.81 -9.57 2.25
C TRP A 79 -29.73 -8.46 2.25
N ALA A 80 -28.50 -8.78 2.66
CA ALA A 80 -27.42 -7.80 2.71
C ALA A 80 -27.12 -7.21 1.32
N LYS A 81 -27.07 -5.87 1.21
CA LYS A 81 -26.71 -5.16 -0.04
C LYS A 81 -25.27 -5.46 -0.49
N LYS A 82 -24.35 -5.69 0.45
CA LYS A 82 -22.96 -6.11 0.20
C LYS A 82 -22.90 -7.43 -0.59
N PHE A 83 -23.88 -8.32 -0.41
CA PHE A 83 -23.96 -9.57 -1.18
C PHE A 83 -24.27 -9.32 -2.67
N LEU A 84 -25.11 -8.34 -2.99
CA LEU A 84 -25.47 -8.04 -4.37
C LEU A 84 -24.32 -7.35 -5.12
N VAL A 85 -23.64 -6.41 -4.47
CA VAL A 85 -22.44 -5.76 -5.02
C VAL A 85 -21.31 -6.78 -5.23
N ARG A 86 -21.21 -7.80 -4.36
CA ARG A 86 -20.19 -8.85 -4.49
C ARG A 86 -20.51 -9.86 -5.59
N ASN A 87 -21.77 -10.27 -5.73
CA ASN A 87 -22.21 -11.29 -6.67
C ASN A 87 -22.93 -10.71 -7.89
N TRP A 88 -22.57 -9.49 -8.31
CA TRP A 88 -23.21 -8.80 -9.42
C TRP A 88 -23.18 -9.61 -10.72
N TYR A 89 -22.08 -10.34 -10.97
CA TYR A 89 -21.91 -11.25 -12.11
C TYR A 89 -22.94 -12.39 -12.10
N GLU A 90 -23.34 -12.88 -10.92
CA GLU A 90 -24.38 -13.89 -10.81
C GLU A 90 -25.74 -13.38 -11.28
N LEU A 91 -26.03 -12.10 -11.02
CA LEU A 91 -27.27 -11.44 -11.45
C LEU A 91 -27.33 -11.32 -12.99
N PHE A 92 -26.21 -10.94 -13.62
CA PHE A 92 -26.15 -10.85 -15.09
C PHE A 92 -26.19 -12.22 -15.77
N ALA A 93 -25.66 -13.27 -15.12
CA ALA A 93 -25.74 -14.63 -15.63
C ALA A 93 -27.18 -15.18 -15.68
N MET A 94 -28.13 -14.56 -15.00
CA MET A 94 -29.56 -14.95 -14.97
C MET A 94 -30.38 -14.39 -16.13
N ILE A 95 -29.79 -13.51 -16.95
CA ILE A 95 -30.49 -12.95 -18.11
C ILE A 95 -30.53 -14.01 -19.21
N PRO A 96 -31.73 -14.45 -19.66
CA PRO A 96 -31.83 -15.42 -20.75
C PRO A 96 -31.30 -14.77 -22.03
N VAL A 97 -30.27 -15.38 -22.64
CA VAL A 97 -29.60 -14.77 -23.80
C VAL A 97 -30.40 -14.98 -25.08
N ALA A 98 -31.27 -15.98 -25.10
CA ALA A 98 -32.11 -16.32 -26.23
C ALA A 98 -33.34 -15.39 -26.40
N HIS A 99 -33.41 -14.26 -25.67
CA HIS A 99 -34.41 -13.24 -25.94
C HIS A 99 -34.22 -12.67 -27.37
N PRO A 100 -35.25 -12.60 -28.23
CA PRO A 100 -35.12 -12.23 -29.64
C PRO A 100 -34.42 -10.88 -29.90
N PHE A 101 -34.49 -9.95 -28.93
CA PHE A 101 -33.82 -8.65 -28.97
C PHE A 101 -32.30 -8.70 -28.70
N ILE A 102 -31.81 -9.70 -27.95
CA ILE A 102 -30.39 -9.83 -27.58
C ILE A 102 -29.62 -10.64 -28.63
N ALA A 103 -30.30 -11.58 -29.29
CA ALA A 103 -29.75 -12.41 -30.37
C ALA A 103 -29.24 -11.59 -31.59
N GLY A 104 -29.73 -10.36 -31.78
CA GLY A 104 -29.26 -9.45 -32.83
C GLY A 104 -27.89 -8.81 -32.56
N HIS A 105 -27.46 -8.74 -31.29
CA HIS A 105 -26.23 -8.05 -30.90
C HIS A 105 -25.19 -9.04 -30.36
N ARG A 106 -24.33 -9.55 -31.27
CA ARG A 106 -23.24 -10.48 -30.95
C ARG A 106 -22.36 -10.04 -29.78
N PHE A 107 -22.14 -8.74 -29.61
CA PHE A 107 -21.39 -8.17 -28.49
C PHE A 107 -22.01 -8.52 -27.13
N ILE A 108 -23.34 -8.36 -27.00
CA ILE A 108 -24.06 -8.68 -25.76
C ILE A 108 -24.00 -10.18 -25.48
N GLY A 109 -24.13 -11.00 -26.53
CA GLY A 109 -23.98 -12.46 -26.43
C GLY A 109 -22.59 -12.89 -25.95
N VAL A 110 -21.52 -12.28 -26.49
CA VAL A 110 -20.13 -12.55 -26.06
C VAL A 110 -19.90 -12.10 -24.61
N VAL A 111 -20.39 -10.92 -24.23
CA VAL A 111 -20.27 -10.43 -22.84
C VAL A 111 -21.00 -11.36 -21.87
N LEU A 112 -22.22 -11.80 -22.18
CA LEU A 112 -22.96 -12.75 -21.36
C LEU A 112 -22.30 -14.14 -21.31
N LEU A 113 -21.69 -14.59 -22.41
CA LEU A 113 -20.89 -15.82 -22.45
C LEU A 113 -19.68 -15.71 -21.51
N LEU A 114 -18.94 -14.59 -21.55
CA LEU A 114 -17.82 -14.34 -20.64
C LEU A 114 -18.27 -14.30 -19.18
N ILE A 115 -19.41 -13.69 -18.88
CA ILE A 115 -19.99 -13.66 -17.52
C ILE A 115 -20.38 -15.08 -17.07
N ARG A 116 -21.00 -15.89 -17.93
CA ARG A 116 -21.37 -17.28 -17.63
C ARG A 116 -20.15 -18.18 -17.44
N ILE A 117 -19.09 -17.98 -18.24
CA ILE A 117 -17.79 -18.65 -18.05
C ILE A 117 -17.18 -18.24 -16.71
N GLY A 118 -17.20 -16.94 -16.38
CA GLY A 118 -16.73 -16.43 -15.10
C GLY A 118 -17.45 -17.05 -13.91
N ARG A 119 -18.79 -17.19 -13.99
CA ARG A 119 -19.60 -17.90 -12.99
C ARG A 119 -19.27 -19.40 -12.91
N ALA A 120 -19.11 -20.07 -14.04
CA ALA A 120 -18.75 -21.49 -14.08
C ALA A 120 -17.36 -21.73 -13.46
N ALA A 121 -16.41 -20.85 -13.75
CA ALA A 121 -15.07 -20.86 -13.17
C ALA A 121 -15.09 -20.58 -11.65
N ASP A 122 -15.86 -19.59 -11.20
CA ASP A 122 -16.04 -19.29 -9.78
C ASP A 122 -16.67 -20.47 -9.02
N ARG A 123 -17.61 -21.20 -9.64
CA ARG A 123 -18.19 -22.42 -9.07
C ARG A 123 -17.21 -23.60 -9.02
N ALA A 124 -16.36 -23.74 -10.05
CA ALA A 124 -15.37 -24.81 -10.13
C ALA A 124 -14.18 -24.59 -9.17
N VAL A 125 -13.82 -23.34 -8.89
CA VAL A 125 -12.62 -22.96 -8.12
C VAL A 125 -12.96 -22.50 -6.68
N GLY A 126 -14.25 -22.33 -6.36
CA GLY A 126 -14.77 -21.84 -5.07
C GLY A 126 -14.82 -20.31 -5.00
N GLU A 127 -15.67 -19.75 -4.12
CA GLU A 127 -16.10 -18.33 -3.95
C GLU A 127 -14.99 -17.24 -3.83
N GLN A 128 -13.76 -17.46 -4.31
CA GLN A 128 -12.58 -16.60 -4.09
C GLN A 128 -11.73 -16.34 -5.34
N PHE A 129 -12.12 -16.82 -6.53
CA PHE A 129 -11.30 -16.64 -7.74
C PHE A 129 -11.06 -15.17 -8.06
N THR A 130 -12.09 -14.35 -7.96
CA THR A 130 -12.04 -12.91 -8.26
C THR A 130 -11.14 -12.14 -7.29
N TYR A 131 -11.17 -12.47 -6.00
CA TYR A 131 -10.27 -11.86 -5.01
C TYR A 131 -8.81 -12.18 -5.28
N ARG A 132 -8.50 -13.46 -5.50
CA ARG A 132 -7.11 -13.87 -5.81
C ARG A 132 -6.62 -13.28 -7.12
N LEU A 133 -7.51 -13.10 -8.09
CA LEU A 133 -7.18 -12.46 -9.36
C LEU A 133 -6.94 -10.96 -9.19
N VAL A 134 -7.81 -10.25 -8.48
CA VAL A 134 -7.64 -8.80 -8.21
C VAL A 134 -6.39 -8.55 -7.39
N ASP A 135 -6.14 -9.32 -6.33
CA ASP A 135 -4.96 -9.14 -5.49
C ASP A 135 -3.67 -9.41 -6.28
N LYS A 136 -3.60 -10.52 -7.03
CA LYS A 136 -2.43 -10.85 -7.87
C LYS A 136 -2.18 -9.86 -8.99
N LEU A 137 -3.21 -9.22 -9.52
CA LEU A 137 -3.07 -8.22 -10.57
C LEU A 137 -2.79 -6.82 -10.02
N SER A 138 -3.28 -6.49 -8.82
CA SER A 138 -3.11 -5.18 -8.19
C SER A 138 -1.73 -5.02 -7.56
N GLU A 139 -1.18 -6.07 -6.97
CA GLU A 139 0.11 -5.98 -6.27
C GLU A 139 1.27 -5.52 -7.18
N PRO A 140 1.45 -6.04 -8.41
CA PRO A 140 2.48 -5.55 -9.34
C PRO A 140 2.24 -4.09 -9.75
N ILE A 141 0.98 -3.72 -9.98
CA ILE A 141 0.60 -2.36 -10.39
C ILE A 141 0.93 -1.36 -9.27
N VAL A 142 0.53 -1.68 -8.03
CA VAL A 142 0.80 -0.83 -6.86
C VAL A 142 2.30 -0.71 -6.63
N LYS A 143 3.06 -1.82 -6.69
CA LYS A 143 4.52 -1.82 -6.55
C LYS A 143 5.20 -0.97 -7.64
N ALA A 144 4.74 -1.05 -8.89
CA ALA A 144 5.26 -0.26 -10.00
C ALA A 144 4.98 1.24 -9.86
N ILE A 145 3.85 1.62 -9.26
CA ILE A 145 3.44 3.02 -9.09
C ILE A 145 4.06 3.66 -7.83
N LYS A 146 4.25 2.87 -6.75
CA LYS A 146 4.73 3.38 -5.45
C LYS A 146 6.05 4.15 -5.58
N LYS A 147 7.07 3.58 -6.23
CA LYS A 147 8.40 4.20 -6.35
C LYS A 147 8.35 5.55 -7.12
N PRO A 148 7.78 5.64 -8.34
CA PRO A 148 7.66 6.91 -9.06
C PRO A 148 6.88 7.99 -8.30
N VAL A 149 5.78 7.62 -7.65
CA VAL A 149 4.95 8.58 -6.89
C VAL A 149 5.72 9.11 -5.69
N THR A 150 6.39 8.24 -4.92
CA THR A 150 7.21 8.69 -3.78
C THR A 150 8.31 9.65 -4.23
N ILE A 151 9.01 9.35 -5.32
CA ILE A 151 10.05 10.24 -5.86
C ILE A 151 9.45 11.59 -6.26
N ALA A 152 8.32 11.60 -6.97
CA ALA A 152 7.66 12.84 -7.38
C ALA A 152 7.20 13.69 -6.19
N VAL A 153 6.67 13.05 -5.15
CA VAL A 153 6.27 13.74 -3.90
C VAL A 153 7.49 14.28 -3.17
N LEU A 154 8.58 13.51 -3.06
CA LEU A 154 9.83 13.97 -2.45
C LEU A 154 10.41 15.16 -3.21
N ASP A 155 10.42 15.14 -4.54
CA ASP A 155 10.89 16.25 -5.36
C ASP A 155 10.05 17.51 -5.10
N GLU A 156 8.73 17.38 -4.93
CA GLU A 156 7.86 18.52 -4.62
C GLU A 156 8.08 19.06 -3.21
N VAL A 157 8.20 18.18 -2.20
CA VAL A 157 8.52 18.58 -0.83
C VAL A 157 9.86 19.31 -0.80
N VAL A 158 10.89 18.83 -1.50
CA VAL A 158 12.21 19.47 -1.48
C VAL A 158 12.17 20.86 -2.09
N LYS A 159 11.41 21.12 -3.16
CA LYS A 159 11.24 22.49 -3.67
C LYS A 159 10.68 23.43 -2.60
N VAL A 160 9.74 22.94 -1.78
CA VAL A 160 9.23 23.72 -0.65
C VAL A 160 10.31 23.92 0.41
N LEU A 161 11.11 22.89 0.72
CA LEU A 161 12.23 23.03 1.67
C LEU A 161 13.27 24.04 1.15
N GLU A 162 13.64 24.01 -0.13
CA GLU A 162 14.59 24.96 -0.74
C GLU A 162 14.17 26.43 -0.58
N THR A 163 12.87 26.70 -0.42
CA THR A 163 12.34 28.05 -0.17
C THR A 163 12.24 28.45 1.32
N GLY A 164 12.59 27.56 2.24
CA GLY A 164 12.45 27.78 3.68
C GLY A 164 13.64 28.50 4.34
N ASN A 165 13.36 29.36 5.32
CA ASN A 165 14.37 30.08 6.11
C ASN A 165 14.98 29.21 7.23
N TYR A 166 15.63 28.09 6.89
CA TYR A 166 16.21 27.18 7.87
C TYR A 166 17.31 27.80 8.75
N PRO A 167 18.25 28.59 8.21
CA PRO A 167 19.31 29.20 9.03
C PRO A 167 18.73 30.12 10.11
N GLU A 168 17.73 30.93 9.75
CA GLU A 168 17.02 31.81 10.68
C GLU A 168 16.21 31.01 11.73
N ASN A 169 15.50 29.96 11.31
CA ASN A 169 14.77 29.08 12.23
C ASN A 169 15.71 28.37 13.21
N LEU A 170 16.89 27.96 12.74
CA LEU A 170 17.92 27.34 13.55
C LEU A 170 18.52 28.36 14.53
N ALA A 171 18.85 29.57 14.07
CA ALA A 171 19.32 30.66 14.91
C ALA A 171 18.30 31.01 16.02
N LYS A 172 17.02 31.09 15.66
CA LYS A 172 15.92 31.32 16.62
C LYS A 172 15.84 30.20 17.66
N SER A 173 15.95 28.95 17.24
CA SER A 173 15.90 27.78 18.13
C SER A 173 17.13 27.69 19.03
N LEU A 174 18.33 27.95 18.51
CA LEU A 174 19.57 28.01 19.29
C LEU A 174 19.55 29.15 20.29
N GLY A 175 19.06 30.32 19.88
CA GLY A 175 18.91 31.48 20.77
C GLY A 175 17.92 31.23 21.90
N ALA A 176 16.77 30.60 21.60
CA ALA A 176 15.76 30.26 22.61
C ALA A 176 16.24 29.25 23.66
N ASN A 177 17.15 28.34 23.27
CA ASN A 177 17.66 27.28 24.15
C ASN A 177 19.12 27.51 24.57
N LYS A 178 19.61 28.75 24.52
CA LYS A 178 21.02 29.09 24.76
C LYS A 178 21.53 28.62 26.13
N ASP A 179 20.75 28.80 27.19
CA ASP A 179 21.16 28.46 28.55
C ASP A 179 21.25 26.95 28.79
N GLU A 180 20.36 26.18 28.17
CA GLU A 180 20.39 24.71 28.19
C GLU A 180 21.62 24.19 27.44
N LEU A 181 21.84 24.68 26.20
CA LEU A 181 23.01 24.28 25.41
C LEU A 181 24.32 24.68 26.09
N ARG A 182 24.37 25.83 26.76
CA ARG A 182 25.53 26.26 27.58
C ARG A 182 25.83 25.26 28.69
N THR A 183 24.79 24.79 29.38
CA THR A 183 24.95 23.80 30.46
C THR A 183 25.49 22.49 29.90
N ILE A 184 24.90 21.99 28.82
CA ILE A 184 25.36 20.77 28.13
C ILE A 184 26.82 20.91 27.67
N ILE A 185 27.18 22.02 27.03
CA ILE A 185 28.55 22.25 26.54
C ILE A 185 29.53 22.33 27.71
N ALA A 186 29.19 23.04 28.78
CA ALA A 186 30.03 23.12 29.97
C ALA A 186 30.25 21.73 30.60
N GLU A 187 29.21 20.91 30.70
CA GLU A 187 29.31 19.52 31.17
C GLU A 187 30.20 18.66 30.27
N LYS A 188 30.04 18.78 28.94
CA LYS A 188 30.86 18.02 27.97
C LYS A 188 32.32 18.45 27.98
N ILE A 189 32.61 19.75 28.05
CA ILE A 189 33.97 20.29 28.19
C ILE A 189 34.58 19.83 29.53
N ALA A 190 33.82 19.90 30.62
CA ALA A 190 34.26 19.41 31.92
C ALA A 190 34.48 17.89 31.93
N ALA A 191 33.82 17.11 31.06
CA ALA A 191 34.03 15.67 30.92
C ALA A 191 35.17 15.31 29.95
N ASP A 192 35.67 16.27 29.15
CA ASP A 192 36.65 16.00 28.09
C ASP A 192 38.01 15.56 28.67
N PRO A 193 38.52 14.36 28.30
CA PRO A 193 39.84 13.89 28.70
C PRO A 193 40.99 14.76 28.18
N GLN A 194 40.82 15.41 27.02
CA GLN A 194 41.83 16.26 26.39
C GLN A 194 42.06 17.56 27.16
N LEU A 195 41.11 17.98 28.02
CA LEU A 195 41.26 19.18 28.84
C LEU A 195 42.34 19.05 29.93
N GLY A 196 42.79 17.83 30.25
CA GLY A 196 43.98 17.51 31.07
C GLY A 196 44.45 18.60 32.05
N LYS A 197 45.52 19.34 31.66
CA LYS A 197 46.17 20.36 32.50
C LYS A 197 45.41 21.70 32.56
N LEU A 198 44.51 21.99 31.63
CA LEU A 198 43.70 23.22 31.65
C LEU A 198 42.74 23.27 32.83
N LYS A 199 42.21 22.12 33.27
CA LYS A 199 41.36 22.01 34.48
C LYS A 199 42.03 22.49 35.78
N ARG A 200 43.37 22.59 35.80
CA ARG A 200 44.14 22.99 36.98
C ARG A 200 44.44 24.48 37.02
N LEU A 201 44.12 25.22 35.97
CA LEU A 201 44.34 26.67 35.94
C LEU A 201 43.26 27.38 36.77
N PRO A 202 43.64 28.42 37.54
CA PRO A 202 42.65 29.28 38.16
C PRO A 202 41.80 29.97 37.07
N PHE A 203 40.51 30.19 37.36
CA PHE A 203 39.55 30.84 36.45
C PHE A 203 39.18 30.06 35.17
N HIS A 204 39.48 28.76 35.09
CA HIS A 204 39.16 27.95 33.89
C HIS A 204 37.67 27.99 33.52
N ASP A 205 36.77 27.94 34.52
CA ASP A 205 35.32 27.97 34.32
C ASP A 205 34.85 29.28 33.70
N GLU A 206 35.47 30.40 34.07
CA GLU A 206 35.13 31.73 33.60
C GLU A 206 35.60 31.94 32.15
N ILE A 207 36.80 31.44 31.83
CA ILE A 207 37.33 31.43 30.46
C ILE A 207 36.43 30.58 29.56
N VAL A 208 36.11 29.35 29.97
CA VAL A 208 35.22 28.45 29.21
C VAL A 208 33.86 29.09 28.98
N ARG A 209 33.24 29.66 30.03
CA ARG A 209 31.96 30.37 29.90
C ARG A 209 32.02 31.53 28.90
N THR A 210 33.07 32.35 28.98
CA THR A 210 33.24 33.50 28.09
C THR A 210 33.46 33.07 26.64
N VAL A 211 34.27 32.05 26.42
CA VAL A 211 34.52 31.48 25.08
C VAL A 211 33.25 30.87 24.50
N VAL A 212 32.49 30.13 25.30
CA VAL A 212 31.20 29.53 24.90
C VAL A 212 30.19 30.64 24.56
N ASP A 213 30.05 31.66 25.40
CA ASP A 213 29.15 32.79 25.15
C ASP A 213 29.51 33.56 23.88
N THR A 214 30.81 33.78 23.65
CA THR A 214 31.31 34.45 22.44
C THR A 214 31.08 33.60 21.21
N SER A 215 31.39 32.30 21.29
CA SER A 215 31.17 31.34 20.20
C SER A 215 29.69 31.26 19.81
N PHE A 216 28.78 31.23 20.79
CA PHE A 216 27.34 31.24 20.53
C PHE A 216 26.91 32.49 19.79
N ARG A 217 27.39 33.65 20.19
CA ARG A 217 27.06 34.91 19.52
C ARG A 217 27.52 34.89 18.07
N VAL A 218 28.78 34.52 17.84
CA VAL A 218 29.34 34.43 16.49
C VAL A 218 28.58 33.40 15.65
N LEU A 219 28.23 32.24 16.20
CA LEU A 219 27.45 31.22 15.49
C LEU A 219 26.06 31.72 15.10
N LEU A 220 25.37 32.44 15.99
CA LEU A 220 24.07 33.04 15.67
C LEU A 220 24.19 34.12 14.58
N GLU A 221 25.24 34.95 14.64
CA GLU A 221 25.51 35.95 13.60
C GLU A 221 25.80 35.29 12.24
N VAL A 222 26.59 34.20 12.24
CA VAL A 222 26.87 33.42 11.02
C VAL A 222 25.59 32.79 10.47
N LEU A 223 24.74 32.19 11.30
CA LEU A 223 23.47 31.60 10.84
C LEU A 223 22.49 32.62 10.24
N LEU A 224 22.67 33.92 10.51
CA LEU A 224 21.88 35.00 9.93
C LEU A 224 22.56 35.66 8.72
N ASP A 225 23.76 35.21 8.35
CA ASP A 225 24.49 35.72 7.19
C ASP A 225 23.87 35.15 5.89
N PRO A 226 23.57 35.98 4.88
CA PRO A 226 22.95 35.53 3.62
C PRO A 226 23.80 34.51 2.85
N ARG A 227 25.11 34.43 3.09
CA ARG A 227 25.98 33.41 2.47
C ARG A 227 25.73 32.01 3.02
N ILE A 228 25.16 31.91 4.22
CA ILE A 228 24.79 30.62 4.81
C ILE A 228 23.51 30.06 4.19
N ASP A 229 22.63 30.90 3.64
CA ASP A 229 21.43 30.44 2.92
C ASP A 229 21.80 29.55 1.72
N ASP A 230 22.80 29.96 0.93
CA ASP A 230 23.31 29.18 -0.21
C ASP A 230 23.93 27.84 0.22
N PHE A 231 24.64 27.82 1.36
CA PHE A 231 25.20 26.60 1.93
C PHE A 231 24.08 25.64 2.35
N PHE A 232 23.05 26.12 3.05
CA PHE A 232 21.91 25.29 3.45
C PHE A 232 21.13 24.76 2.26
N SER A 233 20.91 25.58 1.23
CA SER A 233 20.28 25.13 -0.03
C SER A 233 21.04 23.98 -0.66
N THR A 234 22.38 24.06 -0.68
CA THR A 234 23.25 22.99 -1.20
C THR A 234 23.11 21.71 -0.37
N VAL A 235 23.14 21.81 0.96
CA VAL A 235 22.96 20.65 1.85
C VAL A 235 21.58 20.00 1.68
N VAL A 236 20.52 20.79 1.53
CA VAL A 236 19.17 20.27 1.27
C VAL A 236 19.10 19.54 -0.07
N ARG A 237 19.75 20.09 -1.11
CA ARG A 237 19.81 19.48 -2.43
C ARG A 237 20.55 18.15 -2.43
N ASP A 238 21.70 18.08 -1.74
CA ASP A 238 22.49 16.86 -1.64
C ASP A 238 21.75 15.78 -0.84
N ASN A 239 21.09 16.16 0.26
CA ASN A 239 20.24 15.25 1.03
C ASN A 239 19.05 14.73 0.20
N ARG A 240 18.45 15.53 -0.68
CA ARG A 240 17.42 15.06 -1.63
C ARG A 240 17.95 13.95 -2.50
N GLU A 241 19.13 14.13 -3.10
CA GLU A 241 19.72 13.14 -3.99
C GLU A 241 19.96 11.81 -3.27
N GLN A 242 20.43 11.85 -2.03
CA GLN A 242 20.58 10.68 -1.18
C GLN A 242 19.24 9.99 -0.87
N ILE A 243 18.22 10.73 -0.46
CA ILE A 243 16.89 10.17 -0.16
C ILE A 243 16.26 9.57 -1.43
N ARG A 244 16.39 10.25 -2.58
CA ARG A 244 15.89 9.76 -3.87
C ARG A 244 16.58 8.45 -4.27
N GLN A 245 17.91 8.35 -4.11
CA GLN A 245 18.64 7.12 -4.37
C GLN A 245 18.19 5.99 -3.44
N ALA A 246 18.03 6.27 -2.14
CA ALA A 246 17.55 5.28 -1.19
C ALA A 246 16.15 4.75 -1.53
N VAL A 247 15.22 5.62 -1.98
CA VAL A 247 13.88 5.21 -2.42
C VAL A 247 13.92 4.42 -3.75
N GLN A 248 14.81 4.77 -4.67
CA GLN A 248 15.00 4.01 -5.91
C GLN A 248 15.49 2.58 -5.61
N LEU A 249 16.47 2.46 -4.72
CA LEU A 249 17.00 1.19 -4.23
C LEU A 249 15.97 0.41 -3.40
N GLY A 250 14.93 1.08 -2.87
CA GLY A 250 13.88 0.41 -2.11
C GLY A 250 14.23 0.17 -0.65
N LEU A 251 15.23 0.87 -0.12
CA LEU A 251 15.68 0.80 1.28
C LEU A 251 14.61 1.28 2.29
N ASN A 252 13.57 1.93 1.79
CA ASN A 252 12.39 2.29 2.57
C ASN A 252 11.40 1.12 2.79
N ASP A 253 11.63 -0.03 2.14
CA ASP A 253 10.86 -1.26 2.33
C ASP A 253 11.67 -2.22 3.23
N LEU A 254 11.03 -2.80 4.25
CA LEU A 254 11.67 -3.61 5.30
C LEU A 254 12.40 -4.87 4.78
N ASP A 255 12.21 -5.22 3.50
CA ASP A 255 12.78 -6.40 2.85
C ASP A 255 14.13 -6.12 2.15
N ALA A 256 14.63 -4.89 2.16
CA ALA A 256 15.78 -4.44 1.35
C ALA A 256 17.10 -4.29 2.14
N GLU A 257 17.37 -5.17 3.12
CA GLU A 257 18.62 -5.12 3.91
C GLU A 257 19.89 -5.34 3.05
N ASP A 258 19.79 -6.09 1.95
CA ASP A 258 20.94 -6.40 1.08
C ASP A 258 21.41 -5.22 0.20
N ASP A 259 20.53 -4.25 -0.08
CA ASP A 259 20.84 -3.13 -0.98
C ASP A 259 21.50 -1.93 -0.25
N GLU A 260 21.54 -1.96 1.08
CA GLU A 260 21.96 -0.82 1.94
C GLU A 260 23.45 -0.46 1.75
N HIS A 261 24.28 -1.45 1.38
CA HIS A 261 25.72 -1.28 1.11
C HIS A 261 26.05 -0.54 -0.20
N SER A 262 25.06 -0.30 -1.06
CA SER A 262 25.28 0.38 -2.35
C SER A 262 25.27 1.91 -2.26
N LEU A 263 24.93 2.46 -1.08
CA LEU A 263 24.92 3.91 -0.86
C LEU A 263 26.35 4.47 -0.72
N PRO A 264 26.64 5.66 -1.28
CA PRO A 264 27.95 6.31 -1.17
C PRO A 264 28.25 6.81 0.25
N THR A 265 27.23 6.87 1.12
CA THR A 265 27.33 7.40 2.48
C THR A 265 26.64 6.48 3.48
N ARG A 266 27.28 6.28 4.63
CA ARG A 266 26.78 5.49 5.76
C ARG A 266 25.40 5.96 6.22
N THR A 267 24.46 5.03 6.40
CA THR A 267 23.11 5.38 6.86
C THR A 267 23.08 5.62 8.37
N GLN A 268 22.11 6.41 8.86
CA GLN A 268 21.92 6.58 10.31
C GLN A 268 21.55 5.27 11.00
N ARG A 269 20.88 4.35 10.30
CA ARG A 269 20.52 3.02 10.80
C ARG A 269 21.77 2.18 11.03
N GLU A 270 22.68 2.16 10.07
CA GLU A 270 23.99 1.51 10.19
C GLU A 270 24.85 2.17 11.28
N ALA A 271 24.78 3.50 11.40
CA ALA A 271 25.42 4.24 12.49
C ALA A 271 24.92 3.85 13.87
N ALA A 272 23.60 3.76 14.04
CA ALA A 272 22.97 3.35 15.29
C ALA A 272 23.27 1.89 15.62
N HIS A 273 23.20 0.99 14.63
CA HIS A 273 23.51 -0.43 14.84
C HIS A 273 24.96 -0.65 15.26
N GLU A 274 25.91 0.04 14.62
CA GLU A 274 27.32 -0.02 15.04
C GLU A 274 27.52 0.54 16.44
N TYR A 275 26.88 1.67 16.77
CA TYR A 275 26.93 2.26 18.10
C TYR A 275 26.42 1.27 19.17
N ASP A 276 25.30 0.61 18.92
CA ASP A 276 24.72 -0.40 19.81
C ASP A 276 25.62 -1.64 19.93
N THR A 277 26.28 -2.07 18.85
CA THR A 277 27.28 -3.16 18.92
C THR A 277 28.55 -2.77 19.69
N LEU A 278 28.98 -1.50 19.61
CA LEU A 278 30.15 -1.00 20.32
C LEU A 278 29.85 -0.64 21.78
N HIS A 279 28.58 -0.36 22.11
CA HIS A 279 28.12 0.01 23.46
C HIS A 279 26.96 -0.89 23.92
N PRO A 280 27.19 -2.20 24.08
CA PRO A 280 26.16 -3.09 24.59
C PRO A 280 25.71 -2.60 25.96
N LYS A 281 24.40 -2.37 26.11
CA LYS A 281 23.81 -1.94 27.39
C LYS A 281 24.17 -2.99 28.45
N ARG A 282 24.99 -2.58 29.43
CA ARG A 282 25.23 -3.31 30.67
C ARG A 282 24.04 -3.20 31.60
#